data_AF-A0A838I490-F1
#
_entry.id   AF-A0A838I490-F1
#
_cell.length_a   1.000
_cell.length_b   1.000
_cell.length_c   1.000
_cell.angle_alpha   90.00
_cell.angle_beta   90.00
_cell.angle_gamma   90.00
#
_symmetry.space_group_name_H-M   'P 1'
#
loop_
_entity.id
_entity.type
_entity.pdbx_description
1 polymer ?
#
loop_
_entity_poly.entity_id
_entity_poly.type
_entity_poly.pdbx_seq_one_letter_code
_entity_poly.pdbx_strand_id
1 'polypeptide(L)'
;MTTRDWQERWNRFLNRPVELLRCLGLVGFPSADRRASRRVLLFGGLLLVLDAILDWRIGAQISLAPLYLLPVTLVAWLVSQRAGMVFTALAAAFGLLCDLLVKTSSTDFSVPYWNALTRFGVFALIVWLLSTIRKQMRQLSEAVQDPRRFCGKSINAGK
;
A
#
# COMPACT_ATOMS: atom_id res chain seq x y z
N MET A 1 -20.65 32.76 -12.03
CA MET A 1 -20.06 31.58 -11.37
C MET A 1 -19.25 30.84 -12.42
N THR A 2 -17.92 30.88 -12.33
CA THR A 2 -17.04 30.45 -13.44
C THR A 2 -16.49 29.04 -13.19
N THR A 3 -16.12 28.33 -14.26
CA THR A 3 -15.55 26.97 -14.20
C THR A 3 -14.27 26.90 -13.35
N ARG A 4 -13.56 28.03 -13.19
CA ARG A 4 -12.39 28.18 -12.31
C ARG A 4 -12.73 28.00 -10.83
N ASP A 5 -13.87 28.52 -10.39
CA ASP A 5 -14.30 28.50 -8.99
C ASP A 5 -14.59 27.07 -8.49
N TRP A 6 -15.13 26.23 -9.38
CA TRP A 6 -15.42 24.83 -9.07
C TRP A 6 -14.15 24.01 -8.91
N GLN A 7 -13.16 24.23 -9.77
CA GLN A 7 -11.90 23.49 -9.77
C GLN A 7 -11.06 23.83 -8.52
N GLU A 8 -11.05 25.09 -8.08
CA GLU A 8 -10.40 25.49 -6.83
C GLU A 8 -11.10 24.94 -5.58
N ARG A 9 -12.43 24.87 -5.60
CA ARG A 9 -13.21 24.35 -4.48
C ARG A 9 -13.05 22.83 -4.34
N TRP A 10 -12.99 22.12 -5.47
CA TRP A 10 -12.71 20.70 -5.52
C TRP A 10 -11.28 20.38 -5.07
N ASN A 11 -10.29 21.15 -5.52
CA ASN A 11 -8.89 21.00 -5.07
C ASN A 11 -8.73 21.26 -3.57
N ARG A 12 -9.40 22.27 -3.02
CA ARG A 12 -9.39 22.50 -1.56
C ARG A 12 -10.04 21.36 -0.78
N PHE A 13 -11.13 20.81 -1.28
CA PHE A 13 -11.83 19.71 -0.62
C PHE A 13 -11.00 18.42 -0.60
N LEU A 14 -10.31 18.10 -1.69
CA LEU A 14 -9.44 16.92 -1.78
C LEU A 14 -8.10 17.09 -1.06
N ASN A 15 -7.50 18.29 -1.06
CA ASN A 15 -6.18 18.48 -0.45
C ASN A 15 -6.21 18.51 1.09
N ARG A 16 -7.31 18.96 1.71
CA ARG A 16 -7.45 19.02 3.18
C ARG A 16 -7.27 17.67 3.89
N PRO A 17 -7.95 16.58 3.49
CA PRO A 17 -7.71 15.26 4.08
C PRO A 17 -6.31 14.74 3.76
N VAL A 18 -5.77 15.01 2.56
CA VAL A 18 -4.41 14.60 2.18
C VAL A 18 -3.36 15.30 3.03
N GLU A 19 -3.54 16.58 3.37
CA GLU A 19 -2.67 17.31 4.29
C GLU A 19 -2.79 16.83 5.72
N LEU A 20 -3.99 16.49 6.19
CA LEU A 20 -4.17 15.87 7.51
C LEU A 20 -3.49 14.51 7.57
N LEU A 21 -3.59 13.71 6.50
CA LEU A 21 -2.87 12.45 6.36
C LEU A 21 -1.35 12.68 6.27
N ARG A 22 -0.88 13.77 5.65
CA ARG A 22 0.54 14.18 5.68
C ARG A 22 1.01 14.52 7.10
N CYS A 23 0.24 15.34 7.83
CA CYS A 23 0.54 15.72 9.21
C CYS A 23 0.50 14.55 10.19
N LEU A 24 -0.39 13.58 9.96
CA LEU A 24 -0.46 12.32 10.70
C LEU A 24 0.70 11.37 10.36
N GLY A 25 1.58 11.72 9.41
CA GLY A 25 2.65 10.84 8.93
C GLY A 25 2.15 9.65 8.08
N LEU A 26 0.86 9.61 7.75
CA LEU A 26 0.25 8.63 6.85
C LEU A 26 0.61 8.91 5.39
N VAL A 27 0.89 10.16 5.02
CA VAL A 27 1.34 10.58 3.69
C VAL A 27 2.65 11.35 3.86
N GLY A 28 3.75 10.68 4.18
CA GLY A 28 5.02 11.37 4.36
C GLY A 28 6.08 10.36 4.72
N PHE A 29 7.23 10.41 4.05
CA PHE A 29 8.28 9.41 4.19
C PHE A 29 8.84 9.42 5.62
N PRO A 30 8.54 8.41 6.45
CA PRO A 30 9.25 8.29 7.71
C PRO A 30 10.68 7.90 7.33
N SER A 31 11.65 8.78 7.55
CA SER A 31 13.04 8.33 7.68
C SER A 31 13.02 7.20 8.69
N ALA A 32 13.57 6.04 8.32
CA ALA A 32 13.38 4.77 9.00
C ALA A 32 13.86 4.83 10.46
N ASP A 33 13.03 5.36 11.34
CA ASP A 33 13.22 5.29 12.77
C ASP A 33 12.91 3.87 13.19
N ARG A 34 13.98 3.14 13.53
CA ARG A 34 13.97 1.70 13.82
C ARG A 34 12.93 1.31 14.90
N ARG A 35 12.53 2.24 15.78
CA ARG A 35 11.46 2.06 16.79
C ARG A 35 10.05 2.25 16.24
N ALA A 36 9.81 3.20 15.34
CA ALA A 36 8.50 3.43 14.73
C ALA A 36 8.13 2.28 13.78
N SER A 37 9.11 1.77 13.02
CA SER A 37 8.89 0.63 12.11
C SER A 37 8.46 -0.65 12.85
N ARG A 38 8.97 -0.91 14.06
CA ARG A 38 8.58 -2.11 14.84
C ARG A 38 7.12 -2.07 15.27
N ARG A 39 6.60 -0.90 15.68
CA ARG A 39 5.18 -0.74 16.05
C ARG A 39 4.26 -0.99 14.84
N VAL A 40 4.63 -0.47 13.68
CA VAL A 40 3.86 -0.69 12.45
C VAL A 40 3.89 -2.15 12.01
N LEU A 41 5.04 -2.83 12.11
CA LEU A 41 5.14 -4.26 11.80
C LEU A 41 4.30 -5.11 12.75
N LEU A 42 4.32 -4.81 14.05
CA LEU A 42 3.50 -5.50 15.04
C LEU A 42 2.01 -5.26 14.79
N PHE A 43 1.62 -4.02 14.52
CA PHE A 43 0.23 -3.67 14.23
C PHE A 43 -0.27 -4.31 12.93
N GLY A 44 0.53 -4.24 11.86
CA GLY A 44 0.23 -4.91 10.60
C GLY A 44 0.13 -6.43 10.76
N GLY A 45 1.02 -7.03 11.56
CA GLY A 45 0.97 -8.46 11.86
C GLY A 45 -0.27 -8.86 12.65
N LEU A 46 -0.65 -8.04 13.64
CA LEU A 46 -1.87 -8.22 14.42
C LEU A 46 -3.12 -8.17 13.53
N LEU A 47 -3.19 -7.18 12.63
CA LEU A 47 -4.28 -7.08 11.66
C LEU A 47 -4.35 -8.31 10.75
N LEU A 48 -3.21 -8.82 10.28
CA LEU A 48 -3.13 -10.04 9.48
C LEU A 48 -3.69 -11.27 10.22
N VAL A 49 -3.34 -11.43 11.49
CA VAL A 49 -3.85 -12.51 12.34
C VAL A 49 -5.36 -12.34 12.58
N LEU A 50 -5.80 -11.10 12.82
CA LEU A 50 -7.22 -10.80 12.98
C LEU A 50 -8.00 -11.15 11.71
N ASP A 51 -7.52 -10.74 10.55
CA ASP A 51 -8.11 -11.06 9.24
C ASP A 51 -8.22 -12.57 9.05
N ALA A 52 -7.18 -13.34 9.38
CA ALA A 52 -7.19 -14.81 9.30
C ALA A 52 -8.24 -15.45 10.24
N ILE A 53 -8.41 -14.92 11.45
CA ILE A 53 -9.43 -15.39 12.40
C ILE A 53 -10.84 -15.04 11.89
N LEU A 54 -11.03 -13.84 11.33
CA LEU A 54 -12.30 -13.44 10.74
C LEU A 54 -12.64 -14.30 9.52
N ASP A 55 -11.68 -14.58 8.65
CA ASP A 55 -11.84 -15.43 7.46
C ASP A 55 -12.24 -16.85 7.85
N TRP A 56 -11.64 -17.37 8.92
CA TRP A 56 -12.04 -18.65 9.51
C TRP A 56 -13.46 -18.64 10.09
N ARG A 57 -13.87 -17.54 10.75
CA ARG A 57 -15.19 -17.38 11.40
C ARG A 57 -16.33 -17.13 10.42
N ILE A 58 -16.11 -16.30 9.41
CA ILE A 58 -17.15 -15.84 8.48
C ILE A 58 -17.49 -16.97 7.48
N GLY A 59 -16.55 -17.89 7.24
CA GLY A 59 -16.76 -18.97 6.28
C GLY A 59 -16.97 -18.45 4.87
N ALA A 60 -17.07 -19.37 3.89
CA ALA A 60 -16.97 -19.10 2.45
C ALA A 60 -18.03 -18.16 1.83
N GLN A 61 -18.88 -17.50 2.62
CA GLN A 61 -19.94 -16.63 2.12
C GLN A 61 -19.45 -15.26 1.66
N ILE A 62 -18.31 -14.75 2.16
CA ILE A 62 -17.78 -13.43 1.79
C ILE A 62 -16.27 -13.50 1.61
N SER A 63 -15.77 -13.02 0.46
CA SER A 63 -14.33 -12.92 0.21
C SER A 63 -13.73 -11.72 0.95
N LEU A 64 -12.99 -11.96 2.03
CA LEU A 64 -12.32 -10.92 2.82
C LEU A 64 -10.99 -10.43 2.21
N ALA A 65 -10.70 -10.76 0.95
CA ALA A 65 -9.48 -10.34 0.25
C ALA A 65 -9.17 -8.82 0.35
N PRO A 66 -10.16 -7.91 0.32
CA PRO A 66 -9.89 -6.48 0.52
C PRO A 66 -9.36 -6.13 1.92
N LEU A 67 -9.74 -6.89 2.96
CA LEU A 67 -9.26 -6.65 4.33
C LEU A 67 -7.77 -6.97 4.46
N TYR A 68 -7.32 -8.09 3.89
CA TYR A 68 -5.90 -8.45 3.84
C TYR A 68 -5.02 -7.42 3.12
N LEU A 69 -5.61 -6.58 2.26
CA LEU A 69 -4.89 -5.53 1.56
C LEU A 69 -4.49 -4.38 2.50
N LEU A 70 -5.27 -4.09 3.55
CA LEU A 70 -4.98 -3.03 4.51
C LEU A 70 -3.63 -3.21 5.21
N PRO A 71 -3.34 -4.34 5.88
CA PRO A 71 -2.06 -4.51 6.57
C PRO A 71 -0.89 -4.53 5.59
N VAL A 72 -1.07 -5.12 4.41
CA VAL A 72 -0.03 -5.18 3.36
C VAL A 72 0.33 -3.79 2.85
N THR A 73 -0.67 -2.98 2.52
CA THR A 73 -0.46 -1.61 2.02
C THR A 73 0.08 -0.69 3.11
N LEU A 74 -0.39 -0.81 4.36
CA LEU A 74 0.15 -0.09 5.51
C LEU A 74 1.64 -0.37 5.71
N VAL A 75 2.04 -1.65 5.75
CA VAL A 75 3.45 -2.03 5.95
C VAL A 75 4.31 -1.63 4.75
N ALA A 76 3.81 -1.82 3.52
CA ALA A 76 4.49 -1.39 2.30
C ALA A 76 4.72 0.12 2.29
N TRP A 77 3.72 0.90 2.72
CA TRP A 77 3.76 2.36 2.72
C TRP A 77 4.59 2.94 3.86
N LEU A 78 4.40 2.48 5.09
CA LEU A 78 5.02 3.10 6.27
C LEU A 78 6.41 2.55 6.61
N VAL A 79 6.72 1.30 6.25
CA VAL A 79 8.01 0.67 6.61
C VAL A 79 8.94 0.64 5.41
N SER A 80 8.64 -0.21 4.43
CA SER A 80 9.44 -0.34 3.21
C SER A 80 8.76 -1.26 2.21
N GLN A 81 9.15 -1.13 0.94
CA GLN A 81 8.73 -2.05 -0.12
C GLN A 81 9.10 -3.50 0.20
N ARG A 82 10.31 -3.75 0.75
CA ARG A 82 10.76 -5.10 1.11
C ARG A 82 9.88 -5.71 2.20
N ALA A 83 9.57 -4.95 3.25
CA ALA A 83 8.67 -5.40 4.31
C ALA A 83 7.25 -5.65 3.78
N GLY A 84 6.76 -4.78 2.88
CA GLY A 84 5.49 -4.96 2.18
C GLY A 84 5.41 -6.28 1.42
N MET A 85 6.45 -6.63 0.65
CA MET A 85 6.52 -7.90 -0.08
C MET A 85 6.51 -9.13 0.84
N VAL A 86 7.21 -9.07 1.97
CA VAL A 86 7.15 -10.16 2.98
C VAL A 86 5.73 -10.31 3.51
N PHE A 87 5.06 -9.20 3.81
CA PHE A 87 3.68 -9.20 4.28
C PHE A 87 2.69 -9.72 3.22
N THR A 88 2.91 -9.41 1.94
CA THR A 88 2.15 -9.99 0.83
C THR A 88 2.26 -11.51 0.80
N ALA A 89 3.48 -12.05 0.95
CA ALA A 89 3.71 -13.49 0.98
C ALA A 89 3.02 -14.14 2.19
N LEU A 90 3.12 -13.51 3.37
CA LEU A 90 2.44 -13.97 4.58
C LEU A 90 0.91 -13.98 4.41
N ALA A 91 0.32 -12.90 3.89
CA ALA A 91 -1.12 -12.81 3.66
C ALA A 91 -1.63 -13.92 2.72
N ALA A 92 -0.89 -14.18 1.63
CA ALA A 92 -1.23 -15.28 0.72
C ALA A 92 -1.11 -16.65 1.39
N ALA A 93 -0.07 -16.86 2.21
CA ALA A 93 0.14 -18.11 2.94
C ALA A 93 -0.95 -18.36 4.00
N PHE A 94 -1.33 -17.34 4.77
CA PHE A 94 -2.41 -17.43 5.74
C PHE A 94 -3.74 -17.74 5.06
N GLY A 95 -4.07 -17.04 3.96
CA GLY A 95 -5.28 -17.32 3.20
C GLY A 95 -5.31 -18.74 2.63
N LEU A 96 -4.17 -19.25 2.15
CA LEU A 96 -4.06 -20.65 1.69
C LEU A 96 -4.27 -21.63 2.84
N LEU A 97 -3.67 -21.38 4.01
CA LEU A 97 -3.82 -22.25 5.17
C LEU A 97 -5.27 -22.28 5.65
N CYS A 98 -5.96 -21.14 5.69
CA CYS A 98 -7.39 -21.06 6.00
C CYS A 98 -8.23 -21.81 4.96
N ASP A 99 -7.95 -21.63 3.66
CA ASP A 99 -8.66 -22.35 2.60
C ASP A 99 -8.45 -23.88 2.74
N LEU A 100 -7.25 -24.35 3.07
CA LEU A 100 -6.96 -25.78 3.28
C LEU A 100 -7.63 -26.34 4.55
N LEU A 101 -7.68 -25.57 5.64
CA LEU A 101 -8.25 -26.02 6.91
C LEU A 101 -9.80 -25.99 6.91
N VAL A 102 -10.41 -25.05 6.19
CA VAL A 102 -11.87 -24.84 6.18
C VAL A 102 -12.56 -25.53 5.01
N LYS A 103 -11.92 -25.62 3.83
CA LYS A 103 -12.52 -26.17 2.60
C LYS A 103 -12.07 -27.60 2.30
N THR A 104 -11.90 -28.43 3.32
CA THR A 104 -11.72 -29.89 3.17
C THR A 104 -12.88 -30.58 2.44
N SER A 105 -13.99 -29.88 2.19
CA SER A 105 -15.17 -30.34 1.45
C SER A 105 -15.18 -30.00 -0.05
N SER A 106 -14.18 -29.26 -0.57
CA SER A 106 -14.09 -29.00 -2.01
C SER A 106 -13.34 -30.14 -2.70
N THR A 107 -14.03 -30.88 -3.56
CA THR A 107 -13.50 -32.05 -4.29
C THR A 107 -12.30 -31.72 -5.19
N ASP A 108 -12.09 -30.43 -5.50
CA ASP A 108 -10.99 -29.94 -6.33
C ASP A 108 -9.85 -29.35 -5.49
N PHE A 109 -8.79 -30.13 -5.33
CA PHE A 109 -7.54 -29.74 -4.66
C PHE A 109 -6.87 -28.49 -5.28
N SER A 110 -7.23 -28.12 -6.53
CA SER A 110 -6.62 -27.03 -7.29
C SER A 110 -7.13 -25.62 -6.94
N VAL A 111 -8.35 -25.50 -6.39
CA VAL A 111 -9.00 -24.20 -6.13
C VAL A 111 -8.28 -23.36 -5.06
N PRO A 112 -7.81 -23.92 -3.93
CA PRO A 112 -7.09 -23.16 -2.91
C PRO A 112 -5.79 -22.54 -3.44
N TYR A 113 -5.03 -23.28 -4.25
CA TYR A 113 -3.79 -22.78 -4.85
C TYR A 113 -4.03 -21.65 -5.82
N TRP A 114 -5.08 -21.74 -6.64
CA TRP A 114 -5.47 -20.66 -7.55
C TRP A 114 -5.87 -19.39 -6.81
N ASN A 115 -6.62 -19.52 -5.72
CA ASN A 115 -6.98 -18.38 -4.87
C ASN A 115 -5.76 -17.74 -4.20
N ALA A 116 -4.83 -18.56 -3.70
CA ALA A 116 -3.59 -18.06 -3.13
C ALA A 116 -2.74 -17.33 -4.18
N LEU A 117 -2.62 -17.89 -5.38
CA LEU A 117 -1.86 -17.30 -6.48
C LEU A 117 -2.45 -15.97 -6.95
N THR A 118 -3.77 -15.91 -7.14
CA THR A 118 -4.46 -14.69 -7.57
C THR A 118 -4.37 -13.59 -6.50
N ARG A 119 -4.59 -13.92 -5.22
CA ARG A 119 -4.39 -12.99 -4.10
C ARG A 119 -2.96 -12.47 -4.04
N PHE A 120 -1.97 -13.36 -4.13
CA PHE A 120 -0.57 -12.98 -4.15
C PHE A 120 -0.26 -12.04 -5.31
N GLY A 121 -0.70 -12.36 -6.52
CA GLY A 121 -0.49 -11.55 -7.72
C GLY A 121 -1.07 -10.14 -7.59
N VAL A 122 -2.31 -10.03 -7.13
CA VAL A 122 -2.98 -8.73 -6.92
C VAL A 122 -2.25 -7.90 -5.86
N PHE A 123 -1.92 -8.51 -4.72
CA PHE A 123 -1.24 -7.80 -3.63
C PHE A 123 0.18 -7.37 -4.03
N ALA A 124 0.92 -8.24 -4.70
CA ALA A 124 2.26 -7.94 -5.20
C ALA A 124 2.23 -6.81 -6.23
N LEU A 125 1.25 -6.84 -7.16
CA LEU A 125 1.03 -5.76 -8.12
C LEU A 125 0.75 -4.44 -7.43
N ILE A 126 -0.09 -4.44 -6.39
CA ILE A 126 -0.40 -3.22 -5.60
C ILE A 126 0.85 -2.70 -4.90
N VAL A 127 1.61 -3.56 -4.22
CA VAL A 127 2.88 -3.15 -3.55
C VAL A 127 3.88 -2.60 -4.58
N TRP A 128 3.98 -3.21 -5.75
CA TRP A 128 4.85 -2.76 -6.82
C TRP A 128 4.41 -1.40 -7.38
N LEU A 129 3.13 -1.25 -7.71
CA LEU A 129 2.57 0.00 -8.21
C LEU A 129 2.79 1.14 -7.20
N LEU A 130 2.51 0.87 -5.94
CA LEU A 130 2.71 1.79 -4.84
C LEU A 130 4.19 2.20 -4.72
N SER A 131 5.10 1.26 -4.92
CA SER A 131 6.55 1.54 -4.90
C SER A 131 7.01 2.39 -6.08
N THR A 132 6.46 2.14 -7.27
CA THR A 132 6.75 2.93 -8.49
C THR A 132 6.26 4.36 -8.34
N ILE A 133 5.02 4.56 -7.86
CA ILE A 133 4.46 5.89 -7.57
C ILE A 133 5.36 6.61 -6.57
N ARG A 134 5.82 5.92 -5.51
CA ARG A 134 6.71 6.50 -4.51
C ARG A 134 8.07 6.90 -5.06
N LYS A 135 8.61 6.17 -6.04
CA LYS A 135 9.88 6.51 -6.70
C LYS A 135 9.73 7.77 -7.54
N GLN A 136 8.65 7.87 -8.31
CA GLN A 136 8.36 9.03 -9.13
C GLN A 136 8.10 10.28 -8.27
N MET A 137 7.30 10.17 -7.21
CA MET A 137 7.03 11.28 -6.30
C MET A 137 8.31 11.83 -5.67
N ARG A 138 9.25 10.97 -5.27
CA ARG A 138 10.56 11.41 -4.76
C ARG A 138 11.38 12.18 -5.79
N GLN A 139 11.45 11.68 -7.02
CA GLN A 139 12.16 12.34 -8.11
C GLN A 139 11.56 13.72 -8.43
N LEU A 140 10.23 13.84 -8.42
CA LEU A 140 9.56 15.13 -8.59
C LEU A 140 9.87 16.09 -7.43
N SER A 141 9.78 15.64 -6.18
CA SER A 141 10.08 16.48 -5.03
C SER A 141 11.53 16.98 -5.03
N GLU A 142 12.49 16.12 -5.39
CA GLU A 142 13.90 16.50 -5.53
C GLU A 142 14.11 17.53 -6.67
N ALA A 143 13.42 17.36 -7.79
CA ALA A 143 13.49 18.30 -8.91
C ALA A 143 12.87 19.67 -8.61
N VAL A 144 11.81 19.71 -7.77
CA VAL A 144 11.16 20.95 -7.33
C VAL A 144 11.99 21.68 -6.27
N GLN A 145 12.69 20.95 -5.41
CA GLN A 145 13.48 21.52 -4.31
C GLN A 145 14.85 22.08 -4.76
N ASP A 146 15.37 21.70 -5.93
CA ASP A 146 16.66 22.17 -6.44
C ASP A 146 16.50 23.29 -7.51
N PRO A 147 16.45 24.58 -7.10
CA PRO A 147 16.41 25.70 -8.03
C PRO A 147 17.69 25.83 -8.88
N ARG A 148 18.82 25.18 -8.50
CA ARG A 148 20.08 25.31 -9.26
C ARG A 148 20.04 24.57 -10.60
N ARG A 149 19.19 23.55 -10.75
CA ARG A 149 19.00 22.86 -12.05
C ARG A 149 18.37 23.75 -13.13
N PHE A 150 17.58 24.74 -12.74
CA PHE A 150 16.99 25.68 -13.69
C PHE A 150 18.00 26.74 -14.17
N CYS A 151 18.84 27.27 -13.27
CA CYS A 151 19.87 28.22 -13.65
C CYS A 151 20.95 27.60 -14.56
N GLY A 152 21.42 26.38 -14.27
CA GLY A 152 22.48 25.74 -15.07
C GLY A 152 22.11 25.47 -16.54
N LYS A 153 20.82 25.33 -16.84
CA LYS A 153 20.34 25.14 -18.23
C LYS A 153 20.23 26.44 -19.03
N SER A 154 19.94 27.59 -18.41
CA SER A 154 19.82 28.85 -19.16
C SER A 154 21.19 29.41 -19.59
N ILE A 155 22.24 29.18 -18.80
CA ILE A 155 23.60 29.65 -19.11
C ILE A 155 24.22 28.92 -20.31
N ASN A 156 23.83 27.66 -20.56
CA ASN A 156 24.32 26.86 -21.67
C ASN A 156 23.45 26.96 -22.94
N ALA A 157 22.28 27.59 -22.87
CA ALA A 157 21.42 27.84 -24.03
C ALA A 157 21.70 29.20 -24.71
N GLY A 158 22.60 30.01 -24.14
CA GLY A 158 22.99 31.33 -24.64
C GLY A 158 24.43 31.42 -25.16
N LYS A 159 25.12 30.28 -25.33
CA LYS A 159 26.40 30.15 -26.05
C LYS A 159 26.20 29.23 -27.24
#